data_AF-A0A6B0WY27-F1
#
_entry.id   AF-A0A6B0WY27-F1
#
_cell.length_a   1.000
_cell.length_b   1.000
_cell.length_c   1.000
_cell.angle_alpha   90.00
_cell.angle_beta   90.00
_cell.angle_gamma   90.00
#
_symmetry.space_group_name_H-M   'P 1'
#
loop_
_entity.id
_entity.type
_entity.pdbx_description
1 polymer ?
#
loop_
_entity_poly.entity_id
_entity_poly.type
_entity_poly.pdbx_seq_one_letter_code
_entity_poly.pdbx_strand_id
1 'polypeptide(L)' 'MNALIVDDSRLARQELKHLLKAFEAITVAGEAANADTA' A
#
# COMPACT_ATOMS: atom_id res chain seq x y z
N MET A 1 11.62 -5.96 -1.62
CA MET A 1 10.72 -5.78 -2.78
C MET A 1 9.90 -4.53 -2.54
N ASN A 2 9.82 -3.64 -3.53
CA ASN A 2 9.04 -2.42 -3.42
C ASN A 2 7.59 -2.69 -3.84
N ALA A 3 6.64 -2.18 -3.07
CA ALA A 3 5.21 -2.31 -3.32
C ALA A 3 4.54 -0.94 -3.38
N LEU A 4 3.58 -0.79 -4.28
CA LEU A 4 2.66 0.34 -4.35
C LEU A 4 1.25 -0.18 -3.99
N ILE A 5 0.58 0.47 -3.03
CA ILE A 5 -0.79 0.10 -2.67
C ILE A 5 -1.77 0.95 -3.47
N VAL A 6 -2.67 0.32 -4.22
CA VAL A 6 -3.72 1.00 -4.99
C VAL A 6 -5.08 0.51 -4.52
N ASP A 7 -5.87 1.40 -3.93
CA ASP A 7 -7.22 1.12 -3.43
C ASP A 7 -7.97 2.46 -3.27
N ASP A 8 -9.26 2.52 -3.58
CA ASP A 8 -10.05 3.75 -3.51
C ASP A 8 -10.42 4.14 -2.06
N SER A 9 -10.36 3.19 -1.11
CA SER A 9 -10.60 3.41 0.31
C SER A 9 -9.31 3.74 1.06
N ARG A 10 -9.25 4.96 1.63
CA ARG A 10 -8.13 5.37 2.50
C ARG A 10 -7.97 4.45 3.71
N LEU A 11 -9.06 3.95 4.28
CA LEU A 11 -9.02 3.03 5.42
C LEU A 11 -8.37 1.70 5.04
N ALA A 12 -8.76 1.13 3.89
CA ALA A 12 -8.20 -0.12 3.39
C ALA A 12 -6.69 -0.02 3.14
N ARG A 13 -6.21 1.10 2.57
CA ARG A 13 -4.76 1.33 2.39
C ARG A 13 -4.00 1.35 3.73
N GLN A 14 -4.57 1.99 4.75
CA GLN A 14 -3.96 2.05 6.08
C GLN A 14 -3.91 0.67 6.76
N GLU A 15 -4.97 -0.12 6.64
CA GLU A 15 -5.03 -1.49 7.18
C GLU A 15 -4.04 -2.40 6.46
N LEU A 16 -4.02 -2.40 5.12
CA LEU A 16 -3.09 -3.23 4.35
C LEU A 16 -1.63 -2.86 4.65
N LYS A 17 -1.32 -1.56 4.73
CA LYS A 17 0.01 -1.09 5.13
C LYS A 17 0.39 -1.57 6.53
N HIS A 18 -0.55 -1.62 7.47
CA HIS A 18 -0.29 -2.16 8.81
C HIS A 18 0.01 -3.65 8.76
N LEU A 19 -0.78 -4.44 8.02
CA LEU A 19 -0.57 -5.88 7.85
C LEU A 19 0.78 -6.20 7.18
N LEU A 20 1.17 -5.40 6.18
CA LEU A 20 2.43 -5.56 5.46
C LEU A 20 3.67 -5.32 6.34
N LYS A 21 3.54 -4.70 7.52
CA LYS A 21 4.66 -4.56 8.48
C LYS A 21 5.17 -5.90 9.01
N ALA A 22 4.36 -6.96 8.94
CA ALA A 22 4.78 -8.31 9.33
C ALA A 22 5.78 -8.94 8.34
N PHE A 23 6.00 -8.33 7.17
CA PHE A 23 6.84 -8.86 6.11
C PHE A 23 8.02 -7.91 5.84
N GLU A 24 9.15 -8.13 6.51
CA GLU A 24 10.37 -7.29 6.40
C GLU A 24 10.92 -7.18 4.97
N ALA A 25 10.63 -8.17 4.13
CA ALA A 25 11.04 -8.18 2.72
C ALA A 25 10.25 -7.18 1.85
N ILE A 26 9.17 -6.59 2.35
CA ILE A 26 8.29 -5.68 1.62
C ILE A 26 8.51 -4.24 2.11
N THR A 27 8.77 -3.34 1.17
CA THR A 27 8.85 -1.89 1.42
C THR A 27 7.71 -1.22 0.66
N VAL A 28 6.78 -0.59 1.39
CA VAL A 28 5.71 0.19 0.76
C VAL A 28 6.29 1.53 0.30
N ALA A 29 6.43 1.69 -1.01
CA ALA A 29 7.03 2.86 -1.65
C ALA A 29 6.04 4.03 -1.85
N GLY A 30 4.73 3.75 -1.80
CA GLY A 30 3.69 4.74 -1.97
C GLY A 30 2.28 4.16 -1.84
N GLU A 31 1.29 5.02 -1.99
CA GLU A 31 -0.14 4.70 -1.97
C GLU A 31 -0.86 5.57 -3.01
N ALA A 32 -1.79 5.00 -3.77
CA ALA A 32 -2.62 5.72 -4.74
C ALA A 32 -4.10 5.35 -4.58
N ALA A 33 -5.00 6.26 -4.94
CA ALA A 33 -6.45 6.02 -4.89
C ALA A 33 -6.97 5.29 -6.14
N ASN A 34 -6.19 5.26 -7.22
CA ASN A 34 -6.49 4.60 -8.48
C ASN A 34 -5.18 4.37 -9.26
N ALA A 35 -5.24 3.57 -10.33
CA ALA A 35 -4.07 3.23 -11.15
C ALA A 35 -3.54 4.42 -11.97
N ASP A 36 -4.38 5.42 -12.24
CA ASP A 36 -4.02 6.59 -13.05
C ASP A 36 -3.22 7.64 -12.25
N THR A 37 -3.20 7.54 -10.92
CA THR A 37 -2.54 8.50 -10.00
C THR A 37 -1.30 7.93 -9.30
N ALA A 38 -0.72 6.87 -9.87
CA ALA A 38 0.43 6.14 -9.34
C ALA A 38 1.80 6.75 -9.71
#